data_AF-A0A533BES0-F1
#
_entry.id   AF-A0A533BES0-F1
#
_cell.length_a   1.000
_cell.length_b   1.000
_cell.length_c   1.000
_cell.angle_alpha   90.00
_cell.angle_beta   90.00
_cell.angle_gamma   90.00
#
_symmetry.space_group_name_H-M   'P 1'
#
loop_
_entity.id
_entity.type
_entity.pdbx_description
1 polymer ?
#
loop_
_entity_poly.entity_id
_entity_poly.type
_entity_poly.pdbx_seq_one_letter_code
_entity_poly.pdbx_strand_id
1 'polypeptide(L)'
;MNDTPPGIDEQYRAMLLQRTGEERLIMGCAMRDTARALVEASLLEQDPNATVETIRKGVFLRFYGHEFDSETRAKILAAIELATHPVTKF
;
A
#
# COMPACT_ATOMS: atom_id res chain seq x y z
N MET A 1 14.49 16.63 5.29
CA MET A 1 15.14 15.80 6.31
C MET A 1 16.57 16.30 6.38
N ASN A 2 16.95 17.00 7.46
CA ASN A 2 18.26 17.66 7.56
C ASN A 2 19.31 16.76 8.25
N ASP A 3 18.90 15.57 8.70
CA ASP A 3 19.76 14.60 9.40
C ASP A 3 20.51 13.67 8.45
N THR A 4 20.35 13.86 7.15
CA THR A 4 21.03 13.08 6.11
C THR A 4 22.19 13.92 5.56
N PRO A 5 23.45 13.51 5.79
CA PRO A 5 24.60 14.22 5.25
C PRO A 5 24.55 14.37 3.72
N PRO A 6 25.08 15.47 3.16
CA PRO A 6 25.22 15.63 1.73
C PRO A 6 25.99 14.45 1.13
N GLY A 7 25.45 13.84 0.07
CA GLY A 7 26.07 12.71 -0.63
C GLY A 7 25.56 11.32 -0.24
N ILE A 8 24.82 11.17 0.86
CA ILE A 8 24.19 9.87 1.21
C ILE A 8 23.15 9.46 0.17
N ASP A 9 22.37 10.40 -0.35
CA ASP A 9 21.39 10.13 -1.42
C ASP A 9 22.08 9.60 -2.68
N GLU A 10 23.24 10.16 -3.03
CA GLU A 10 24.02 9.74 -4.19
C GLU A 10 24.64 8.35 -3.97
N GLN A 11 25.19 8.10 -2.78
CA GLN A 11 25.71 6.79 -2.39
C GLN A 11 24.61 5.72 -2.43
N TYR A 12 23.45 6.01 -1.84
CA TYR A 12 22.30 5.12 -1.85
C TYR A 12 21.83 4.84 -3.28
N ARG A 13 21.74 5.88 -4.13
CA ARG A 13 21.39 5.72 -5.54
C ARG A 13 22.41 4.85 -6.28
N ALA A 14 23.70 5.03 -6.03
CA ALA A 14 24.75 4.20 -6.62
C ALA A 14 24.59 2.72 -6.22
N MET A 15 24.29 2.43 -4.95
CA MET A 15 24.02 1.06 -4.47
C MET A 15 22.79 0.44 -5.14
N LEU A 16 21.72 1.21 -5.38
CA LEU A 16 20.54 0.73 -6.11
C LEU A 16 20.87 0.43 -7.58
N LEU A 17 21.72 1.23 -8.21
CA LEU A 17 22.11 1.05 -9.61
C LEU A 17 23.08 -0.13 -9.83
N GLN A 18 23.78 -0.57 -8.79
CA GLN A 18 24.59 -1.80 -8.82
C GLN A 18 23.75 -3.07 -8.91
N ARG A 19 22.47 -3.01 -8.53
CA ARG A 19 21.52 -4.13 -8.63
C ARG A 19 21.00 -4.31 -10.05
N THR A 20 20.52 -5.51 -10.38
CA THR A 20 19.84 -5.76 -11.64
C THR A 20 18.48 -5.05 -11.67
N GLY A 21 17.90 -4.90 -12.87
CA GLY A 21 16.54 -4.38 -13.01
C GLY A 21 15.50 -5.25 -12.29
N GLU A 22 15.66 -6.57 -12.35
CA GLU A 22 14.80 -7.55 -11.69
C GLU A 22 14.86 -7.40 -10.16
N GLU A 23 16.06 -7.32 -9.58
CA GLU A 23 16.24 -7.14 -8.15
C GLU A 23 15.56 -5.85 -7.65
N ARG A 24 15.70 -4.75 -8.41
CA ARG A 24 15.03 -3.49 -8.05
C ARG A 24 13.50 -3.60 -8.12
N LEU A 25 12.97 -4.35 -9.09
CA LEU A 25 11.53 -4.59 -9.18
C LEU A 25 11.03 -5.39 -7.97
N ILE A 26 11.73 -6.47 -7.61
CA ILE A 26 11.42 -7.29 -6.43
C ILE A 26 11.44 -6.43 -5.16
N MET A 27 12.44 -5.56 -5.00
CA MET A 27 12.50 -4.63 -3.87
C MET A 27 11.27 -3.72 -3.81
N GLY A 28 10.84 -3.15 -4.95
CA GLY A 28 9.63 -2.32 -5.01
C GLY A 28 8.37 -3.09 -4.59
N CYS A 29 8.21 -4.32 -5.07
CA CYS A 29 7.09 -5.19 -4.68
C CYS A 29 7.12 -5.51 -3.17
N ALA A 30 8.28 -5.89 -2.64
CA ALA A 30 8.45 -6.21 -1.23
C ALA A 30 8.16 -5.01 -0.31
N MET A 31 8.58 -3.80 -0.71
CA MET A 31 8.27 -2.57 0.01
C MET A 31 6.76 -2.31 0.07
N ARG A 32 6.06 -2.51 -1.06
CA ARG A 32 4.60 -2.35 -1.15
C ARG A 32 3.87 -3.37 -0.27
N ASP A 33 4.30 -4.62 -0.27
CA ASP A 33 3.71 -5.66 0.56
C ASP A 33 3.95 -5.39 2.06
N THR A 34 5.15 -4.92 2.42
CA THR A 34 5.47 -4.49 3.80
C THR A 34 4.60 -3.32 4.24
N ALA A 35 4.49 -2.27 3.42
CA ALA A 35 3.65 -1.12 3.73
C ALA A 35 2.19 -1.53 3.92
N ARG A 36 1.67 -2.42 3.07
CA ARG A 36 0.31 -2.96 3.20
C ARG A 36 0.13 -3.73 4.50
N ALA A 37 1.06 -4.62 4.86
CA ALA A 37 0.99 -5.40 6.10
C ALA A 37 0.94 -4.50 7.34
N LEU A 38 1.72 -3.41 7.37
CA LEU A 38 1.69 -2.43 8.46
C LEU A 38 0.34 -1.73 8.58
N VAL A 39 -0.26 -1.34 7.45
CA VAL A 39 -1.58 -0.70 7.45
C VAL A 39 -2.67 -1.68 7.90
N GLU A 40 -2.67 -2.91 7.38
CA GLU A 40 -3.64 -3.93 7.79
C GLU A 40 -3.53 -4.25 9.29
N ALA A 41 -2.30 -4.38 9.82
CA ALA A 41 -2.08 -4.59 11.25
C ALA A 41 -2.61 -3.43 12.10
N SER A 42 -2.37 -2.18 11.69
CA SER A 42 -2.88 -1.00 12.40
C SER A 42 -4.41 -0.91 12.38
N LEU A 43 -5.05 -1.31 11.28
CA LEU A 43 -6.52 -1.37 11.19
C LEU A 43 -7.10 -2.46 12.11
N LEU A 44 -6.47 -3.64 12.16
CA LEU A 44 -6.87 -4.72 13.06
C LEU A 44 -6.60 -4.40 14.53
N GLU A 45 -5.58 -3.60 14.84
CA GLU A 45 -5.36 -3.11 16.19
C GLU A 45 -6.50 -2.18 16.66
N GLN A 46 -7.04 -1.35 15.76
CA GLN A 46 -8.16 -0.45 16.05
C GLN A 46 -9.50 -1.18 16.19
N ASP A 47 -9.73 -2.18 15.33
CA ASP A 47 -10.89 -3.07 15.40
C ASP A 47 -10.47 -4.52 15.12
N PRO A 48 -10.25 -5.33 16.20
CA PRO A 48 -9.86 -6.72 16.06
C PRO A 48 -10.89 -7.62 15.36
N ASN A 49 -12.14 -7.18 15.26
CA ASN A 49 -13.23 -7.92 14.62
C ASN A 49 -13.56 -7.37 13.22
N ALA A 50 -12.73 -6.46 12.68
CA ALA A 50 -12.95 -5.87 11.37
C ALA A 50 -13.10 -6.95 10.29
N THR A 51 -14.13 -6.80 9.46
CA THR A 51 -14.34 -7.70 8.33
C THR A 51 -13.27 -7.47 7.25
N VAL A 52 -13.05 -8.47 6.39
CA VAL A 52 -12.14 -8.35 5.24
C VAL A 52 -12.50 -7.13 4.37
N GLU A 53 -13.79 -6.84 4.21
CA GLU A 53 -14.28 -5.66 3.50
C GLU A 53 -13.86 -4.36 4.18
N THR A 54 -14.03 -4.27 5.50
CA THR A 54 -13.62 -3.10 6.30
C THR A 54 -12.12 -2.86 6.17
N ILE A 55 -11.31 -3.91 6.22
CA ILE A 55 -9.87 -3.83 6.02
C ILE A 55 -9.55 -3.34 4.59
N ARG A 56 -10.19 -3.88 3.55
CA ARG A 56 -9.98 -3.44 2.16
C ARG A 56 -10.33 -1.96 1.95
N LYS A 57 -11.48 -1.52 2.50
CA LYS A 57 -11.90 -0.11 2.49
C LYS A 57 -10.88 0.77 3.21
N GLY A 58 -10.40 0.35 4.38
CA GLY A 58 -9.37 1.05 5.16
C GLY A 58 -8.03 1.16 4.44
N VAL A 59 -7.55 0.07 3.83
CA VAL A 59 -6.32 0.06 3.01
C VAL A 59 -6.43 1.03 1.84
N PHE A 60 -7.55 1.03 1.11
CA PHE A 60 -7.80 1.99 0.03
C PHE A 60 -7.74 3.44 0.54
N LEU A 61 -8.44 3.75 1.63
CA LEU A 61 -8.47 5.10 2.18
C LEU A 61 -7.07 5.56 2.62
N ARG A 62 -6.28 4.67 3.22
CA ARG A 62 -4.94 4.99 3.75
C ARG A 62 -3.92 5.30 2.66
N PHE A 63 -3.94 4.56 1.56
CA PHE A 63 -2.97 4.74 0.47
C PHE A 63 -3.45 5.74 -0.58
N TYR A 64 -4.73 5.69 -0.95
CA TYR A 64 -5.24 6.36 -2.15
C TYR A 64 -6.43 7.28 -1.88
N GLY A 65 -7.04 7.23 -0.69
CA GLY A 65 -8.29 7.95 -0.40
C GLY A 65 -8.21 9.48 -0.52
N HIS A 66 -7.01 10.04 -0.52
CA HIS A 66 -6.75 11.47 -0.69
C HIS A 66 -6.49 11.87 -2.16
N GLU A 67 -6.27 10.91 -3.05
CA GLU A 67 -6.05 11.14 -4.49
C GLU A 67 -7.37 11.31 -5.26
N PHE A 68 -8.50 11.02 -4.62
CA PHE A 68 -9.83 11.06 -5.23
C PHE A 68 -10.75 12.05 -4.51
N ASP A 69 -11.62 12.70 -5.28
CA ASP A 69 -12.73 13.48 -4.72
C ASP A 69 -13.72 12.59 -3.96
N SER A 70 -14.64 13.23 -3.21
CA SER A 70 -15.60 12.51 -2.37
C SER A 70 -16.54 11.59 -3.16
N GLU A 71 -16.89 11.97 -4.39
CA GLU A 71 -17.84 11.21 -5.22
C GLU A 71 -17.19 9.92 -5.74
N THR A 72 -15.99 10.04 -6.31
CA THR A 72 -15.19 8.93 -6.82
C THR A 72 -14.80 8.00 -5.68
N ARG A 73 -14.41 8.55 -4.53
CA ARG A 73 -14.11 7.77 -3.34
C ARG A 73 -15.31 6.94 -2.88
N ALA A 74 -16.52 7.51 -2.88
CA ALA A 74 -17.74 6.78 -2.52
C ALA A 74 -18.03 5.64 -3.51
N LYS A 75 -17.87 5.87 -4.82
CA LYS A 75 -18.02 4.84 -5.86
C LYS A 75 -17.05 3.68 -5.66
N ILE A 76 -15.79 3.96 -5.35
CA ILE A 76 -14.77 2.93 -5.11
C ILE A 76 -15.09 2.12 -3.85
N LEU A 77 -15.49 2.78 -2.76
CA LEU A 77 -15.88 2.09 -1.52
C LEU A 77 -17.08 1.15 -1.75
N ALA A 78 -18.08 1.57 -2.53
CA ALA A 78 -19.20 0.72 -2.91
C ALA A 78 -18.76 -0.45 -3.80
N ALA A 79 -17.83 -0.23 -4.73
CA ALA A 79 -17.30 -1.30 -5.57
C ALA A 79 -16.54 -2.37 -4.76
N ILE A 80 -15.79 -1.95 -3.72
CA ILE A 80 -15.08 -2.88 -2.82
C ILE A 80 -16.08 -3.78 -2.07
N GLU A 81 -17.20 -3.21 -1.62
CA GLU A 81 -18.27 -3.94 -0.93
C GLU A 81 -18.94 -4.98 -1.84
N LEU A 82 -19.19 -4.63 -3.10
CA LEU A 82 -19.74 -5.55 -4.10
C LEU A 82 -18.77 -6.69 -4.45
N ALA A 83 -17.47 -6.38 -4.57
CA ALA A 83 -16.41 -7.34 -4.92
C ALA A 83 -16.08 -8.37 -3.82
N THR A 84 -16.71 -8.27 -2.65
CA THR A 84 -16.61 -9.28 -1.58
C THR A 84 -17.45 -10.53 -1.85
N HIS A 85 -18.26 -10.54 -2.91
CA HIS A 85 -18.83 -11.76 -3.48
C HIS A 85 -17.75 -12.51 -4.27
N PRO A 86 -17.60 -13.84 -4.10
CA PRO A 86 -16.45 -14.56 -4.61
C PRO A 86 -16.39 -14.46 -6.14
N VAL A 87 -15.28 -13.91 -6.64
CA VAL A 87 -14.82 -14.22 -8.00
C VAL A 87 -14.46 -15.70 -7.98
N THR A 88 -15.32 -16.53 -8.56
CA THR A 88 -15.07 -17.94 -8.82
C THR A 88 -13.70 -18.05 -9.48
N LYS A 89 -12.74 -18.67 -8.80
CA LYS A 89 -11.44 -18.99 -9.41
C LYS A 89 -11.71 -19.91 -10.61
N PHE A 90 -11.19 -19.53 -11.77
CA PHE A 90 -11.10 -20.41 -12.95
C PHE A 90 -10.12 -21.56 -12.69
#